data_AF-A0A7C7U4D3-F1
#
_entry.id   AF-A0A7C7U4D3-F1
#
_cell.length_a   1.000
_cell.length_b   1.000
_cell.length_c   1.000
_cell.angle_alpha   90.00
_cell.angle_beta   90.00
_cell.angle_gamma   90.00
#
_symmetry.space_group_name_H-M   'P 1'
#
loop_
_entity.id
_entity.type
_entity.pdbx_description
1 polymer ?
#
loop_
_entity_poly.entity_id
_entity_poly.type
_entity_poly.pdbx_seq_one_letter_code
_entity_poly.pdbx_strand_id
1 'polypeptide(L)'
;MCLESMGAEAARSYVDLAQPEHPCLIDVAHLVDERFGVVNIPNSLWIDEDGLIVRPAEPAWPSAPDLAAEDAPSEDAETEAAPPPPGRMGDMMAAAAEIVTDRVPYVAALRDWVAKGAESEFALAPADVVARSGSRGLDESSAAAEFELALHLRSQNDLESARPHFREAHRLAPGNWTYKRQAWSIEPSPLDGPLARFWQGPLPGAEADWAYESDWVKDATAGGAANYYPRFRP
;
A
#
# COMPACT_ATOMS: atom_id res chain seq x y z
N MET A 1 7.66 8.39 -1.25
CA MET A 1 7.85 7.83 -2.61
C MET A 1 6.55 7.20 -3.05
N CYS A 2 6.16 7.39 -4.31
CA CYS A 2 4.91 6.87 -4.88
C CYS A 2 5.23 5.72 -5.83
N LEU A 3 4.67 4.54 -5.58
CA LEU A 3 4.75 3.39 -6.48
C LEU A 3 3.66 3.59 -7.54
N GLU A 4 4.05 3.95 -8.76
CA GLU A 4 3.11 4.31 -9.83
C GLU A 4 3.69 4.01 -11.21
N SER A 5 3.30 2.87 -11.78
CA SER A 5 3.76 2.46 -13.11
C SER A 5 3.23 3.30 -14.28
N MET A 6 2.14 4.05 -14.10
CA MET A 6 1.57 4.93 -15.15
C MET A 6 2.28 6.29 -15.25
N GLY A 7 3.33 6.51 -14.45
CA GLY A 7 4.17 7.69 -14.52
C GLY A 7 3.68 8.88 -13.69
N ALA A 8 4.47 9.95 -13.69
CA ALA A 8 4.24 11.11 -12.84
C ALA A 8 2.92 11.83 -13.10
N GLU A 9 2.42 11.81 -14.34
CA GLU A 9 1.15 12.44 -14.68
C GLU A 9 -0.03 11.76 -13.99
N ALA A 10 0.00 10.43 -13.86
CA ALA A 10 -1.04 9.67 -13.16
C ALA A 10 -1.06 9.97 -11.65
N ALA A 11 0.07 10.40 -11.07
CA ALA A 11 0.19 10.77 -9.67
C ALA A 11 -0.01 12.28 -9.41
N ARG A 12 0.12 13.13 -10.44
CA ARG A 12 0.24 14.58 -10.34
C ARG A 12 -0.87 15.20 -9.51
N SER A 13 -2.14 14.89 -9.82
CA SER A 13 -3.28 15.48 -9.13
C SER A 13 -3.29 15.20 -7.62
N TYR A 14 -2.79 14.04 -7.20
CA TYR A 14 -2.70 13.68 -5.78
C TYR A 14 -1.54 14.40 -5.09
N VAL A 15 -0.40 14.51 -5.76
CA VAL A 15 0.78 15.25 -5.25
C VAL A 15 0.45 16.74 -5.10
N ASP A 16 -0.19 17.33 -6.11
CA ASP A 16 -0.58 18.74 -6.09
C ASP A 16 -1.58 19.03 -4.97
N LEU A 17 -2.55 18.13 -4.74
CA LEU A 17 -3.52 18.24 -3.65
C LEU A 17 -2.85 18.10 -2.27
N ALA A 18 -1.85 17.24 -2.15
CA ALA A 18 -1.17 16.97 -0.88
C ALA A 18 -0.21 18.09 -0.45
N GLN A 19 0.21 18.98 -1.37
CA GLN A 19 1.14 20.10 -1.13
C GLN A 19 2.35 19.72 -0.24
N PRO A 20 3.12 18.68 -0.59
CA PRO A 20 4.19 18.17 0.26
C PRO A 20 5.35 19.17 0.36
N GLU A 21 5.88 19.34 1.58
CA GLU A 21 7.11 20.12 1.82
C GLU A 21 8.40 19.30 1.58
N HIS A 22 8.27 18.09 1.07
CA HIS A 22 9.36 17.14 0.83
C HIS A 22 9.30 16.58 -0.60
N PRO A 23 10.44 16.11 -1.17
CA PRO A 23 10.44 15.54 -2.51
C PRO A 23 9.50 14.33 -2.64
N CYS A 24 8.65 14.35 -3.67
CA CYS A 24 7.83 13.22 -4.07
C CYS A 24 8.43 12.55 -5.31
N LEU A 25 9.17 11.46 -5.08
CA LEU A 25 9.68 10.61 -6.15
C LEU A 25 8.59 9.64 -6.62
N ILE A 26 8.53 9.42 -7.94
CA ILE A 26 7.64 8.47 -8.61
C ILE A 26 8.48 7.27 -9.06
N ASP A 27 8.20 6.11 -8.50
CA ASP A 27 8.81 4.85 -8.90
C ASP A 27 7.89 4.14 -9.89
N VAL A 28 8.23 4.27 -11.17
CA VAL A 28 7.47 3.69 -12.28
C VAL A 28 7.77 2.20 -12.48
N ALA A 29 8.89 1.74 -11.95
CA ALA A 29 9.39 0.38 -12.16
C ALA A 29 9.23 -0.51 -10.93
N HIS A 30 8.71 0.03 -9.82
CA HIS A 30 8.55 -0.72 -8.57
C HIS A 30 9.89 -1.30 -8.05
N LEU A 31 10.98 -0.53 -8.25
CA LEU A 31 12.32 -0.90 -7.75
C LEU A 31 12.41 -0.78 -6.24
N VAL A 32 11.59 0.06 -5.62
CA VAL A 32 11.62 0.34 -4.19
C VAL A 32 11.02 -0.81 -3.42
N ASP A 33 9.82 -1.24 -3.79
CA ASP A 33 9.19 -2.41 -3.19
C ASP A 33 10.01 -3.66 -3.43
N GLU A 34 10.53 -3.84 -4.65
CA GLU A 34 11.47 -4.90 -4.97
C GLU A 34 12.69 -4.88 -4.03
N ARG A 35 13.42 -3.76 -3.90
CA ARG A 35 14.70 -3.74 -3.16
C ARG A 35 14.57 -3.60 -1.65
N PHE A 36 13.51 -2.95 -1.17
CA PHE A 36 13.33 -2.62 0.25
C PHE A 36 12.22 -3.43 0.93
N GLY A 37 11.44 -4.20 0.18
CA GLY A 37 10.47 -5.14 0.74
C GLY A 37 9.15 -4.46 1.10
N VAL A 38 8.79 -3.40 0.36
CA VAL A 38 7.53 -2.69 0.55
C VAL A 38 6.41 -3.52 -0.07
N VAL A 39 5.76 -4.37 0.72
CA VAL A 39 4.69 -5.25 0.24
C VAL A 39 3.29 -4.63 0.35
N ASN A 40 3.13 -3.47 0.99
CA ASN A 40 1.87 -2.73 1.08
C ASN A 40 2.17 -1.24 1.29
N ILE A 41 1.15 -0.37 1.13
CA ILE A 41 1.27 1.07 1.38
C ILE A 41 0.10 1.55 2.26
N PRO A 42 0.32 2.54 3.15
CA PRO A 42 1.55 3.30 3.33
C PRO A 42 2.58 2.57 4.20
N ASN A 43 3.85 2.56 3.75
CA ASN A 43 4.99 2.03 4.48
C ASN A 43 6.09 3.10 4.59
N SER A 44 7.00 2.95 5.55
CA SER A 44 8.21 3.76 5.69
C SER A 44 9.43 2.91 5.99
N LEU A 45 10.61 3.48 5.73
CA LEU A 45 11.92 2.96 6.13
C LEU A 45 12.64 4.06 6.89
N TRP A 46 13.34 3.70 7.96
CA TRP A 46 14.16 4.65 8.72
C TRP A 46 15.62 4.42 8.35
N ILE A 47 16.25 5.48 7.85
CA ILE A 47 17.64 5.48 7.42
C ILE A 47 18.37 6.52 8.27
N ASP A 48 19.42 6.12 8.99
CA ASP A 48 20.21 7.04 9.80
C ASP A 48 21.15 7.92 8.94
N GLU A 49 21.87 8.82 9.60
CA GLU A 49 22.79 9.77 8.95
C GLU A 49 24.00 9.10 8.30
N ASP A 50 24.32 7.85 8.67
CA ASP A 50 25.36 7.02 8.05
C ASP A 50 24.84 6.23 6.84
N GLY A 51 23.54 6.36 6.53
CA GLY A 51 22.88 5.68 5.42
C GLY A 51 22.50 4.23 5.72
N LEU A 52 22.43 3.83 6.99
CA LEU A 52 22.01 2.49 7.40
C LEU A 52 20.51 2.45 7.67
N ILE A 53 19.86 1.39 7.20
CA ILE A 53 18.47 1.09 7.55
C ILE A 53 18.45 0.65 9.01
N VAL A 54 17.81 1.45 9.87
CA VAL A 54 17.60 1.15 11.30
C VAL A 54 16.19 0.66 11.60
N ARG A 55 15.26 0.82 10.65
CA ARG A 55 13.98 0.11 10.61
C ARG A 55 13.61 -0.23 9.16
N PRO A 56 13.33 -1.51 8.83
CA PRO A 56 12.99 -1.93 7.47
C PRO A 56 11.59 -1.45 7.07
N ALA A 57 11.16 -1.77 5.84
CA ALA A 57 9.84 -1.42 5.34
C ALA A 57 8.74 -1.95 6.28
N GLU A 58 8.02 -1.03 6.92
CA GLU A 58 6.91 -1.35 7.82
C GLU A 58 5.75 -0.37 7.63
N PRO A 59 4.51 -0.76 8.00
CA PRO A 59 3.35 0.11 7.90
C PRO A 59 3.52 1.41 8.69
N ALA A 60 3.24 2.53 8.03
CA ALA A 60 3.56 3.84 8.58
C ALA A 60 2.46 4.86 8.27
N TRP A 61 2.02 5.56 9.32
CA TRP A 61 1.05 6.65 9.23
C TRP A 61 1.63 7.88 9.92
N PRO A 62 2.49 8.65 9.24
CA PRO A 62 3.11 9.83 9.83
C PRO A 62 2.10 10.94 10.16
N SER A 63 0.91 10.92 9.55
CA SER A 63 -0.19 11.81 9.89
C SER A 63 -0.87 11.35 11.19
N ALA A 64 -0.43 11.88 12.32
CA ALA A 64 -1.27 11.98 13.50
C ALA A 64 -2.36 13.04 13.25
N PRO A 65 -3.59 12.89 13.78
CA PRO A 65 -4.63 13.92 13.73
C PRO A 65 -4.24 15.25 14.39
N ASP A 66 -3.13 15.31 15.12
CA ASP A 66 -2.70 16.45 15.95
C ASP A 66 -2.38 17.75 15.19
N LEU A 67 -2.63 17.86 13.88
CA LEU A 67 -2.50 19.11 13.14
C LEU A 67 -3.77 19.52 12.35
N ALA A 68 -4.88 18.78 12.50
CA ALA A 68 -6.17 19.15 11.89
C ALA A 68 -7.40 18.86 12.76
N ALA A 69 -7.23 18.35 13.99
CA ALA A 69 -8.34 17.85 14.80
C ALA A 69 -8.64 18.66 16.07
N GLU A 70 -8.29 19.95 16.17
CA GLU A 70 -8.89 20.80 17.21
C GLU A 70 -10.35 21.18 16.88
N ASP A 71 -10.79 21.01 15.62
CA ASP A 71 -12.17 21.23 15.17
C ASP A 71 -12.88 19.95 14.65
N ALA A 72 -12.28 18.77 14.83
CA ALA A 72 -12.97 17.53 14.54
C ALA A 72 -14.02 17.28 15.64
N PRO A 73 -15.32 17.10 15.30
CA PRO A 73 -16.32 16.80 16.32
C PRO A 73 -15.89 15.56 17.10
N SER A 74 -15.96 15.65 18.42
CA SER A 74 -15.62 14.57 19.34
C SER A 74 -16.32 13.27 18.94
N GLU A 75 -15.66 12.13 19.17
CA GLU A 75 -16.22 10.77 19.05
C GLU A 75 -17.48 10.54 19.92
N ASP A 76 -17.85 11.53 20.75
CA ASP A 76 -19.09 11.56 21.56
C ASP A 76 -20.34 11.98 20.77
N ALA A 77 -20.22 12.33 19.48
CA ALA A 77 -21.37 12.41 18.60
C ALA A 77 -21.70 11.01 18.07
N GLU A 78 -22.57 10.27 18.78
CA GLU A 78 -23.32 9.12 18.25
C GLU A 78 -24.17 9.59 17.05
N THR A 79 -23.51 9.86 15.94
CA THR A 79 -24.16 9.94 14.64
C THR A 79 -24.31 8.48 14.27
N GLU A 80 -25.53 7.92 14.35
CA GLU A 80 -25.81 6.62 13.74
C GLU A 80 -25.29 6.68 12.31
N ALA A 81 -24.14 6.05 12.06
CA ALA A 81 -23.56 6.02 10.75
C ALA A 81 -24.59 5.37 9.83
N ALA A 82 -24.99 6.09 8.78
CA ALA A 82 -25.90 5.53 7.80
C ALA A 82 -25.34 4.17 7.36
N PRO A 83 -26.18 3.12 7.27
CA PRO A 83 -25.69 1.81 6.89
C PRO A 83 -24.95 1.89 5.55
N PRO A 84 -23.85 1.15 5.37
CA PRO A 84 -23.11 1.19 4.12
C PRO A 84 -24.06 0.89 2.95
N PRO A 85 -23.92 1.58 1.81
CA PRO A 85 -24.76 1.36 0.65
C PRO A 85 -24.65 -0.11 0.20
N PRO A 86 -25.71 -0.71 -0.35
CA PRO A 86 -25.66 -2.10 -0.76
C PRO A 86 -24.65 -2.35 -1.89
N GLY A 87 -24.18 -3.59 -1.99
CA GLY A 87 -23.26 -4.04 -3.02
C GLY A 87 -21.80 -3.69 -2.74
N ARG A 88 -20.95 -3.88 -3.74
CA ARG A 88 -19.49 -3.83 -3.60
C ARG A 88 -18.95 -2.56 -2.92
N MET A 89 -19.57 -1.41 -3.18
CA MET A 89 -19.17 -0.16 -2.52
C MET A 89 -19.36 -0.21 -1.00
N GLY A 90 -20.44 -0.82 -0.52
CA GLY A 90 -20.65 -1.06 0.91
C GLY A 90 -19.68 -2.07 1.48
N ASP A 91 -19.43 -3.16 0.75
CA ASP A 91 -18.45 -4.18 1.17
C ASP A 91 -17.05 -3.55 1.30
N MET A 92 -16.68 -2.66 0.37
CA MET A 92 -15.43 -1.91 0.42
C MET A 92 -15.36 -1.02 1.67
N MET A 93 -16.41 -0.26 1.95
CA MET A 93 -16.47 0.61 3.13
C MET A 93 -16.44 -0.18 4.44
N ALA A 94 -17.18 -1.28 4.53
CA ALA A 94 -17.19 -2.16 5.69
C ALA A 94 -15.80 -2.76 5.96
N ALA A 95 -15.16 -3.32 4.93
CA ALA A 95 -13.80 -3.83 5.05
C ALA A 95 -12.81 -2.74 5.46
N ALA A 96 -12.88 -1.55 4.85
CA ALA A 96 -11.99 -0.44 5.18
C ALA A 96 -12.15 0.05 6.63
N ALA A 97 -13.37 0.06 7.17
CA ALA A 97 -13.67 0.47 8.54
C ALA A 97 -13.07 -0.50 9.59
N GLU A 98 -12.90 -1.78 9.24
CA GLU A 98 -12.30 -2.78 10.12
C GLU A 98 -10.76 -2.77 10.12
N ILE A 99 -10.11 -2.06 9.18
CA ILE A 99 -8.65 -2.02 9.09
C ILE A 99 -8.06 -1.30 10.31
N VAL A 100 -7.24 -2.01 11.07
CA VAL A 100 -6.57 -1.46 12.25
C VAL A 100 -5.17 -0.96 11.87
N THR A 101 -4.82 0.24 12.33
CA THR A 101 -3.50 0.86 12.13
C THR A 101 -2.87 1.23 13.46
N ASP A 102 -1.54 1.25 13.54
CA ASP A 102 -0.77 1.54 14.77
C ASP A 102 -0.18 2.96 14.78
N ARG A 103 -1.01 3.96 14.44
CA ARG A 103 -0.53 5.33 14.19
C ARG A 103 0.13 5.96 15.42
N VAL A 104 -0.56 5.92 16.56
CA VAL A 104 -0.11 6.54 17.81
C VAL A 104 1.25 5.98 18.27
N PRO A 105 1.45 4.66 18.45
CA PRO A 105 2.74 4.13 18.85
C PRO A 105 3.82 4.32 17.77
N TYR A 106 3.48 4.24 16.47
CA TYR A 106 4.45 4.49 15.40
C TYR A 106 4.97 5.94 15.42
N VAL A 107 4.08 6.93 15.55
CA VAL A 107 4.47 8.35 15.60
C VAL A 107 5.28 8.66 16.87
N ALA A 108 4.94 8.04 18.00
CA ALA A 108 5.73 8.18 19.23
C ALA A 108 7.17 7.66 19.02
N ALA A 109 7.32 6.48 18.42
CA ALA A 109 8.62 5.89 18.11
C ALA A 109 9.41 6.75 17.10
N LEU A 110 8.75 7.26 16.06
CA LEU A 110 9.38 8.13 15.06
C LEU A 110 9.89 9.43 15.70
N ARG A 111 9.10 10.07 16.58
CA ARG A 111 9.51 11.29 17.30
C ARG A 111 10.68 11.03 18.24
N ASP A 112 10.70 9.88 18.91
CA ASP A 112 11.83 9.47 19.75
C ASP A 112 13.11 9.31 18.94
N TRP A 113 13.03 8.63 17.79
CA TRP A 113 14.16 8.46 16.88
C TRP A 113 14.67 9.77 16.30
N VAL A 114 13.78 10.68 15.89
CA VAL A 114 14.17 12.02 15.44
C VAL A 114 14.91 12.79 16.54
N ALA A 115 14.53 12.62 17.81
CA ALA A 115 15.15 13.33 18.92
C ALA A 115 16.49 12.72 19.38
N LYS A 116 16.64 11.39 19.31
CA LYS A 116 17.77 10.64 19.89
C LYS A 116 18.72 10.03 18.86
N GLY A 117 18.32 9.96 17.59
CA GLY A 117 19.06 9.27 16.54
C GLY A 117 19.38 7.82 16.93
N ALA A 118 20.65 7.44 16.86
CA ALA A 118 21.12 6.09 17.22
C ALA A 118 20.92 5.69 18.69
N GLU A 119 20.66 6.65 19.60
CA GLU A 119 20.35 6.37 21.01
C GLU A 119 18.87 6.05 21.26
N SER A 120 18.03 6.10 20.22
CA SER A 120 16.62 5.72 20.32
C SER A 120 16.46 4.23 20.58
N GLU A 121 15.57 3.87 21.49
CA GLU A 121 15.22 2.46 21.74
C GLU A 121 14.50 1.81 20.55
N PHE A 122 13.97 2.61 19.62
CA PHE A 122 13.27 2.15 18.43
C PHE A 122 14.18 2.00 17.20
N ALA A 123 15.43 2.47 17.28
CA ALA A 123 16.45 2.18 16.27
C ALA A 123 16.93 0.73 16.46
N LEU A 124 16.67 -0.14 15.49
CA LEU A 124 16.93 -1.56 15.63
C LEU A 124 18.40 -1.89 15.42
N ALA A 125 18.88 -2.92 16.12
CA ALA A 125 20.19 -3.49 15.84
C ALA A 125 20.21 -4.11 14.42
N PRO A 126 21.37 -4.16 13.74
CA PRO A 126 21.45 -4.68 12.37
C PRO A 126 20.87 -6.09 12.20
N ALA A 127 21.04 -6.97 13.19
CA ALA A 127 20.48 -8.33 13.16
C ALA A 127 18.94 -8.32 13.17
N ASP A 128 18.32 -7.41 13.94
CA ASP A 128 16.87 -7.26 14.00
C ASP A 128 16.31 -6.65 12.72
N VAL A 129 17.04 -5.71 12.10
CA VAL A 129 16.67 -5.17 10.77
C VAL A 129 16.62 -6.28 9.73
N VAL A 130 17.65 -7.13 9.67
CA VAL A 130 17.69 -8.27 8.75
C VAL A 130 16.54 -9.25 9.04
N ALA A 131 16.33 -9.60 10.31
CA ALA A 131 15.25 -10.52 10.70
C ALA A 131 13.86 -9.98 10.37
N ARG A 132 13.63 -8.66 10.52
CA ARG A 132 12.35 -8.00 10.24
C ARG A 132 12.14 -7.64 8.76
N SER A 133 13.17 -7.71 7.91
CA SER A 133 13.07 -7.37 6.47
C SER A 133 12.34 -8.43 5.62
N GLY A 134 11.95 -9.57 6.21
CA GLY A 134 11.21 -10.63 5.51
C GLY A 134 12.07 -11.51 4.60
N SER A 135 11.44 -12.52 3.97
CA SER A 135 12.08 -13.43 3.03
C SER A 135 12.26 -12.81 1.65
N ARG A 136 13.36 -13.16 1.00
CA ARG A 136 13.62 -12.90 -0.43
C ARG A 136 14.05 -14.20 -1.09
N GLY A 137 13.15 -15.17 -1.05
CA GLY A 137 13.34 -16.48 -1.65
C GLY A 137 13.20 -16.44 -3.17
N LEU A 138 13.22 -17.63 -3.77
CA LEU A 138 13.01 -17.80 -5.20
C LEU A 138 11.61 -17.34 -5.62
N ASP A 139 10.59 -17.57 -4.78
CA ASP A 139 9.22 -17.17 -5.10
C ASP A 139 9.07 -15.65 -5.13
N GLU A 140 9.60 -14.92 -4.15
CA GLU A 140 9.55 -13.44 -4.15
C GLU A 140 10.36 -12.85 -5.31
N SER A 141 11.53 -13.42 -5.62
CA SER A 141 12.35 -12.97 -6.74
C SER A 141 11.68 -13.26 -8.10
N SER A 142 11.02 -14.42 -8.23
CA SER A 142 10.27 -14.77 -9.43
C SER A 142 9.02 -13.89 -9.57
N ALA A 143 8.33 -13.59 -8.46
CA ALA A 143 7.20 -12.67 -8.46
C ALA A 143 7.59 -11.27 -8.94
N ALA A 144 8.74 -10.76 -8.50
CA ALA A 144 9.27 -9.49 -8.99
C ALA A 144 9.55 -9.52 -10.50
N ALA A 145 10.21 -10.57 -11.00
CA ALA A 145 10.48 -10.72 -12.43
C ALA A 145 9.19 -10.81 -13.28
N GLU A 146 8.20 -11.56 -12.82
CA GLU A 146 6.87 -11.65 -13.45
C GLU A 146 6.17 -10.29 -13.46
N PHE A 147 6.20 -9.57 -12.35
CA PHE A 147 5.60 -8.25 -12.24
C PHE A 147 6.29 -7.22 -13.16
N GLU A 148 7.63 -7.19 -13.20
CA GLU A 148 8.40 -6.35 -14.10
C GLU A 148 8.08 -6.64 -15.58
N LEU A 149 7.98 -7.91 -15.96
CA LEU A 149 7.60 -8.31 -17.31
C LEU A 149 6.17 -7.85 -17.65
N ALA A 150 5.24 -7.98 -16.70
CA ALA A 150 3.88 -7.48 -16.87
C ALA A 150 3.84 -5.96 -17.08
N LEU A 151 4.60 -5.19 -16.29
CA LEU A 151 4.74 -3.74 -16.48
C LEU A 151 5.37 -3.38 -17.83
N HIS A 152 6.39 -4.13 -18.26
CA HIS A 152 7.00 -3.94 -19.57
C HIS A 152 6.00 -4.14 -20.70
N LEU A 153 5.28 -5.27 -20.72
CA LEU A 153 4.25 -5.55 -21.72
C LEU A 153 3.15 -4.49 -21.70
N ARG A 154 2.71 -4.08 -20.51
CA ARG A 154 1.71 -3.01 -20.36
C ARG A 154 2.18 -1.67 -20.93
N SER A 155 3.46 -1.33 -20.77
CA SER A 155 4.07 -0.11 -21.33
C SER A 155 4.04 -0.10 -22.86
N GLN A 156 3.99 -1.28 -23.48
CA GLN A 156 3.82 -1.47 -24.93
C GLN A 156 2.34 -1.54 -25.36
N ASN A 157 1.41 -1.22 -24.46
CA ASN A 157 -0.04 -1.36 -24.62
C ASN A 157 -0.52 -2.81 -24.84
N ASP A 158 0.28 -3.81 -24.44
CA ASP A 158 -0.09 -5.23 -24.49
C ASP A 158 -0.56 -5.73 -23.11
N LEU A 159 -1.74 -5.25 -22.69
CA LEU A 159 -2.34 -5.67 -21.41
C LEU A 159 -2.79 -7.14 -21.44
N GLU A 160 -3.15 -7.66 -22.63
CA GLU A 160 -3.58 -9.06 -22.77
C GLU A 160 -2.43 -10.02 -22.41
N SER A 161 -1.24 -9.78 -22.94
CA SER A 161 -0.05 -10.57 -22.58
C SER A 161 0.46 -10.27 -21.17
N ALA A 162 0.22 -9.06 -20.63
CA ALA A 162 0.65 -8.71 -19.26
C ALA A 162 -0.14 -9.45 -18.16
N ARG A 163 -1.44 -9.67 -18.36
CA ARG A 163 -2.33 -10.28 -17.33
C ARG A 163 -1.85 -11.65 -16.81
N PRO A 164 -1.41 -12.61 -17.64
CA PRO A 164 -0.80 -13.85 -17.16
C PRO A 164 0.36 -13.63 -16.17
N HIS A 165 1.24 -12.68 -16.46
CA HIS A 165 2.40 -12.37 -15.62
C HIS A 165 2.00 -11.68 -14.31
N PHE A 166 1.04 -10.76 -14.33
CA PHE A 166 0.47 -10.22 -13.09
C PHE A 166 -0.15 -11.32 -12.22
N ARG A 167 -0.91 -12.25 -12.81
CA ARG A 167 -1.48 -13.38 -12.07
C ARG A 167 -0.41 -14.28 -11.46
N GLU A 168 0.66 -14.55 -12.19
CA GLU A 168 1.76 -15.37 -11.67
C GLU A 168 2.50 -14.65 -10.53
N ALA A 169 2.71 -13.34 -10.63
CA ALA A 169 3.22 -12.54 -9.52
C ALA A 169 2.31 -12.61 -8.29
N HIS A 170 0.98 -12.57 -8.45
CA HIS A 170 0.02 -12.73 -7.34
C HIS A 170 0.10 -14.13 -6.73
N ARG A 171 0.30 -15.17 -7.54
CA ARG A 171 0.39 -16.56 -7.10
C ARG A 171 1.68 -16.81 -6.31
N LEU A 172 2.80 -16.26 -6.77
CA LEU A 172 4.12 -16.42 -6.16
C LEU A 172 4.28 -15.56 -4.89
N ALA A 173 3.72 -14.35 -4.88
CA ALA A 173 3.80 -13.43 -3.75
C ALA A 173 2.39 -12.98 -3.30
N PRO A 174 1.56 -13.87 -2.73
CA PRO A 174 0.18 -13.56 -2.36
C PRO A 174 0.06 -12.50 -1.26
N GLY A 175 1.10 -12.28 -0.45
CA GLY A 175 1.15 -11.22 0.55
C GLY A 175 1.57 -9.85 0.00
N ASN A 176 1.95 -9.75 -1.28
CA ASN A 176 2.37 -8.50 -1.90
C ASN A 176 1.17 -7.72 -2.47
N TRP A 177 0.69 -6.78 -1.66
CA TRP A 177 -0.38 -5.86 -2.00
C TRP A 177 0.02 -4.81 -3.03
N THR A 178 1.29 -4.41 -3.13
CA THR A 178 1.69 -3.42 -4.15
C THR A 178 1.48 -3.99 -5.55
N TYR A 179 1.87 -5.25 -5.76
CA TYR A 179 1.68 -5.95 -7.05
C TYR A 179 0.19 -6.10 -7.37
N LYS A 180 -0.59 -6.62 -6.42
CA LYS A 180 -2.03 -6.80 -6.56
C LYS A 180 -2.75 -5.51 -6.92
N ARG A 181 -2.56 -4.47 -6.11
CA ARG A 181 -3.26 -3.20 -6.27
C ARG A 181 -2.83 -2.48 -7.55
N GLN A 182 -1.56 -2.56 -7.93
CA GLN A 182 -1.09 -1.97 -9.18
C GLN A 182 -1.73 -2.68 -10.38
N ALA A 183 -1.72 -4.02 -10.42
CA ALA A 183 -2.35 -4.79 -11.48
C ALA A 183 -3.85 -4.47 -11.61
N TRP A 184 -4.57 -4.47 -10.48
CA TRP A 184 -6.00 -4.13 -10.45
C TRP A 184 -6.29 -2.68 -10.87
N SER A 185 -5.41 -1.73 -10.53
CA SER A 185 -5.59 -0.31 -10.86
C SER A 185 -5.35 0.00 -12.34
N ILE A 186 -4.62 -0.87 -13.05
CA ILE A 186 -4.30 -0.71 -14.48
C ILE A 186 -5.45 -1.19 -15.38
N GLU A 187 -6.33 -2.04 -14.86
CA GLU A 187 -7.46 -2.55 -15.64
C GLU A 187 -8.36 -1.41 -16.13
N PRO A 188 -8.80 -1.45 -17.41
CA PRO A 188 -9.76 -0.49 -17.91
C PRO A 188 -11.04 -0.49 -17.08
N SER A 189 -11.44 0.69 -16.64
CA SER A 189 -12.68 0.89 -15.91
C SER A 189 -13.54 1.92 -16.66
N PRO A 190 -14.85 1.64 -16.88
CA PRO A 190 -15.79 2.64 -17.38
C PRO A 190 -16.20 3.67 -16.32
N LEU A 191 -15.70 3.55 -15.08
CA LEU A 191 -15.89 4.59 -14.07
C LEU A 191 -15.06 5.82 -14.44
N ASP A 192 -15.68 6.98 -14.36
CA ASP A 192 -15.00 8.25 -14.60
C ASP A 192 -14.28 8.78 -13.35
N GLY A 193 -13.23 9.56 -13.59
CA GLY A 193 -12.55 10.35 -12.57
C GLY A 193 -11.42 9.63 -11.83
N PRO A 194 -10.68 10.37 -10.99
CA PRO A 194 -9.44 9.90 -10.38
C PRO A 194 -9.66 8.75 -9.38
N LEU A 195 -10.89 8.47 -8.96
CA LEU A 195 -11.16 7.37 -8.02
C LEU A 195 -11.41 6.03 -8.70
N ALA A 196 -11.60 6.00 -10.03
CA ALA A 196 -11.91 4.77 -10.78
C ALA A 196 -10.87 3.67 -10.55
N ARG A 197 -9.58 4.03 -10.53
CA ARG A 197 -8.45 3.12 -10.29
C ARG A 197 -8.43 2.50 -8.89
N PHE A 198 -9.14 3.07 -7.91
CA PHE A 198 -9.23 2.53 -6.55
C PHE A 198 -10.39 1.56 -6.38
N TRP A 199 -11.17 1.30 -7.44
CA TRP A 199 -12.23 0.29 -7.43
C TRP A 199 -11.68 -1.14 -7.24
N GLN A 200 -10.53 -1.43 -7.85
CA GLN A 200 -9.67 -2.59 -7.60
C GLN A 200 -10.45 -3.92 -7.52
N GLY A 201 -11.36 -4.14 -8.47
CA GLY A 201 -12.16 -5.35 -8.62
C GLY A 201 -13.18 -5.26 -9.75
N PRO A 202 -14.03 -6.28 -9.93
CA PRO A 202 -15.05 -6.26 -10.96
C PRO A 202 -16.12 -5.19 -10.70
N LEU A 203 -16.68 -4.64 -11.78
CA LEU A 203 -17.91 -3.87 -11.68
C LEU A 203 -19.12 -4.80 -11.53
N PRO A 204 -20.22 -4.33 -10.90
CA PRO A 204 -21.43 -5.14 -10.78
C PRO A 204 -21.92 -5.63 -12.14
N GLY A 205 -22.05 -6.95 -12.29
CA GLY A 205 -22.48 -7.59 -13.54
C GLY A 205 -21.36 -7.87 -14.55
N ALA A 206 -20.12 -7.49 -14.26
CA ALA A 206 -18.94 -7.75 -15.08
C ALA A 206 -17.95 -8.71 -14.39
N GLU A 207 -18.40 -9.48 -13.40
CA GLU A 207 -17.55 -10.38 -12.61
C GLU A 207 -16.90 -11.47 -13.46
N ALA A 208 -17.56 -11.93 -14.51
CA ALA A 208 -17.04 -12.93 -15.43
C ALA A 208 -15.87 -12.42 -16.30
N ASP A 209 -15.77 -11.10 -16.49
CA ASP A 209 -14.75 -10.46 -17.31
C ASP A 209 -13.50 -10.06 -16.49
N TRP A 210 -13.53 -10.29 -15.17
CA TRP A 210 -12.43 -9.95 -14.28
C TRP A 210 -11.21 -10.83 -14.54
N ALA A 211 -10.06 -10.20 -14.80
CA ALA A 211 -8.86 -10.89 -15.24
C ALA A 211 -8.12 -11.67 -14.14
N TYR A 212 -8.48 -11.49 -12.87
CA TYR A 212 -7.75 -11.98 -11.70
C TYR A 212 -8.60 -12.91 -10.85
N GLU A 213 -7.96 -13.81 -10.10
CA GLU A 213 -8.65 -14.73 -9.19
C GLU A 213 -9.27 -14.03 -7.95
N SER A 214 -8.78 -12.83 -7.64
CA SER A 214 -9.19 -12.06 -6.47
C SER A 214 -9.24 -10.57 -6.76
N ASP A 215 -9.72 -9.82 -5.79
CA ASP A 215 -9.87 -8.37 -5.80
C ASP A 215 -9.64 -7.82 -4.39
N TRP A 216 -9.65 -6.49 -4.23
CA TRP A 216 -9.32 -5.87 -2.95
C TRP A 216 -10.22 -6.32 -1.80
N VAL A 217 -11.54 -6.39 -1.99
CA VAL A 217 -12.49 -6.77 -0.94
C VAL A 217 -12.26 -8.22 -0.53
N LYS A 218 -12.15 -9.12 -1.52
CA LYS A 218 -11.95 -10.55 -1.27
C LYS A 218 -10.64 -10.80 -0.51
N ASP A 219 -9.54 -10.20 -0.94
CA ASP A 219 -8.25 -10.42 -0.27
C ASP A 219 -8.17 -9.69 1.08
N ALA A 220 -8.76 -8.50 1.21
CA ALA A 220 -8.66 -7.71 2.44
C ALA A 220 -9.42 -8.38 3.58
N THR A 221 -10.50 -9.07 3.26
CA THR A 221 -11.35 -9.76 4.23
C THR A 221 -10.97 -11.22 4.45
N ALA A 222 -10.16 -11.85 3.57
CA ALA A 222 -9.81 -13.27 3.65
C ALA A 222 -9.17 -13.69 4.99
N GLY A 223 -8.37 -12.82 5.60
CA GLY A 223 -7.75 -13.02 6.92
C GLY A 223 -8.39 -12.20 8.03
N GLY A 224 -9.54 -11.56 7.77
CA GLY A 224 -10.10 -10.47 8.57
C GLY A 224 -9.42 -9.13 8.25
N ALA A 225 -10.21 -8.10 7.94
CA ALA A 225 -9.69 -6.80 7.52
C ALA A 225 -8.84 -6.11 8.59
N ALA A 226 -9.03 -6.44 9.86
CA ALA A 226 -8.17 -6.01 10.95
C ALA A 226 -6.69 -6.44 10.79
N ASN A 227 -6.42 -7.50 10.01
CA ASN A 227 -5.08 -8.01 9.73
C ASN A 227 -4.50 -7.53 8.40
N TYR A 228 -5.13 -6.56 7.73
CA TYR A 228 -4.67 -6.01 6.45
C TYR A 228 -3.25 -5.44 6.52
N TYR A 229 -2.86 -4.90 7.69
CA TYR A 229 -1.49 -4.51 8.00
C TYR A 229 -0.93 -5.32 9.17
N PRO A 230 0.36 -5.69 9.15
CA PRO A 230 1.02 -6.18 10.36
C PRO A 230 1.02 -5.10 11.44
N ARG A 231 0.92 -5.53 12.70
CA ARG A 231 0.98 -4.62 13.86
C ARG A 231 2.38 -4.05 14.03
N PHE A 232 2.46 -2.78 14.42
CA PHE A 232 3.70 -2.13 14.79
C PHE A 232 4.34 -2.88 15.97
N ARG A 233 5.65 -3.14 15.85
CA ARG A 233 6.46 -3.75 16.90
C ARG A 233 7.52 -2.73 17.30
N PRO A 234 7.44 -2.14 18.51
CA PRO A 234 8.46 -1.20 18.96
C PRO A 234 9.87 -1.79 18.81
#